data_AF-A0A183HTR6-F1
#
_entry.id   AF-A0A183HTR6-F1
#
_cell.length_a   1.000
_cell.length_b   1.000
_cell.length_c   1.000
_cell.angle_alpha   90.00
_cell.angle_beta   90.00
_cell.angle_gamma   90.00
#
_symmetry.space_group_name_H-M   'P 1'
#
loop_
_entity.id
_entity.type
_entity.pdbx_description
1 polymer ?
#
loop_
_entity_poly.entity_id
_entity_poly.type
_entity_poly.pdbx_seq_one_letter_code
_entity_poly.pdbx_strand_id
1 'polypeptide(L)'
;MVREYSKNGWLQALSENLTYVRTLSPEQLGFGVRCKFTPPTTQKMETIKICLRKMQHHYSPLKKLENLLRVIFLAIGKQQNCDNPNGDIENYDPVNIESSKIKTLPPADELVRWLVYLLARTSTVGCEVEAWYMWELLPKQLLTTGDSSYYLITLFSAIDVLKNTESIRKLGQVDDSSVTVS
;
A
#
# COMPACT_ATOMS: atom_id res chain seq x y z
N MET A 1 4.11 26.24 -8.54
CA MET A 1 3.61 25.16 -9.42
C MET A 1 2.85 24.05 -8.67
N VAL A 2 2.73 24.06 -7.32
CA VAL A 2 1.96 23.05 -6.55
C VAL A 2 0.45 23.36 -6.47
N ARG A 3 0.00 24.54 -6.88
CA ARG A 3 -1.39 25.01 -6.70
C ARG A 3 -2.38 24.55 -7.78
N GLU A 4 -1.93 23.93 -8.87
CA GLU A 4 -2.82 23.56 -9.97
C GLU A 4 -3.43 22.16 -9.86
N TYR A 5 -2.91 21.27 -9.02
CA TYR A 5 -3.55 19.98 -8.72
C TYR A 5 -4.72 20.08 -7.72
N SER A 6 -4.90 21.24 -7.08
CA SER A 6 -6.05 21.50 -6.19
C SER A 6 -7.32 21.93 -6.95
N LYS A 7 -7.28 22.07 -8.29
CA LYS A 7 -8.39 22.64 -9.06
C LYS A 7 -9.57 21.70 -9.32
N ASN A 8 -9.42 20.41 -9.06
CA ASN A 8 -10.51 19.46 -9.22
C ASN A 8 -10.79 18.93 -7.82
N GLY A 9 -12.05 18.92 -7.38
CA GLY A 9 -12.49 18.37 -6.09
C GLY A 9 -12.15 16.89 -5.87
N TRP A 10 -11.23 16.34 -6.64
CA TRP A 10 -10.65 15.01 -6.55
C TRP A 10 -9.97 14.77 -5.20
N LEU A 11 -9.20 15.72 -4.63
CA LEU A 11 -8.58 15.51 -3.31
C LEU A 11 -9.64 15.42 -2.21
N GLN A 12 -10.67 16.26 -2.32
CA GLN A 12 -11.84 16.24 -1.44
C GLN A 12 -12.58 14.90 -1.58
N ALA A 13 -12.90 14.49 -2.81
CA ALA A 13 -13.55 13.22 -3.12
C ALA A 13 -12.70 12.00 -2.70
N LEU A 14 -11.36 12.08 -2.84
CA LEU A 14 -10.45 11.05 -2.35
C LEU A 14 -10.51 10.96 -0.83
N SER A 15 -10.51 12.09 -0.13
CA SER A 15 -10.66 12.12 1.34
C SER A 15 -12.00 11.52 1.78
N GLU A 16 -13.08 11.80 1.06
CA GLU A 16 -14.40 11.21 1.29
C GLU A 16 -14.39 9.70 1.02
N ASN A 17 -13.79 9.26 -0.09
CA ASN A 17 -13.65 7.84 -0.44
C ASN A 17 -12.78 7.07 0.57
N LEU A 18 -11.68 7.67 1.05
CA LEU A 18 -10.87 7.10 2.13
C LEU A 18 -11.71 6.96 3.41
N THR A 19 -12.56 7.95 3.72
CA THR A 19 -13.47 7.89 4.86
C THR A 19 -14.51 6.78 4.69
N TYR A 20 -15.09 6.64 3.50
CA TYR A 20 -16.00 5.55 3.16
C TYR A 20 -15.34 4.17 3.28
N VAL A 21 -14.13 3.98 2.75
CA VAL A 21 -13.38 2.71 2.89
C VAL A 21 -13.15 2.34 4.35
N ARG A 22 -12.95 3.32 5.24
CA ARG A 22 -12.77 3.04 6.67
C ARG A 22 -14.02 2.47 7.33
N THR A 23 -15.21 2.74 6.80
CA THR A 23 -16.48 2.17 7.31
C THR A 23 -16.74 0.75 6.80
N LEU A 24 -15.99 0.29 5.79
CA LEU A 24 -16.15 -1.05 5.23
C LEU A 24 -15.46 -2.12 6.07
N SER A 25 -16.09 -3.29 6.15
CA SER A 25 -15.47 -4.49 6.73
C SER A 25 -14.38 -5.05 5.81
N PRO A 26 -13.44 -5.86 6.33
CA PRO A 26 -12.46 -6.53 5.49
C PRO A 26 -13.10 -7.35 4.35
N GLU A 27 -14.20 -8.03 4.62
CA GLU A 27 -14.93 -8.85 3.64
C GLU A 27 -15.49 -7.99 2.50
N GLN A 28 -16.00 -6.80 2.82
CA GLN A 28 -16.47 -5.83 1.82
C GLN A 28 -15.34 -5.24 0.97
N LEU A 29 -14.09 -5.29 1.45
CA LEU A 29 -12.89 -4.96 0.69
C LEU A 29 -12.30 -6.17 -0.05
N GLY A 30 -12.99 -7.32 0.00
CA GLY A 30 -12.58 -8.56 -0.65
C GLY A 30 -11.60 -9.40 0.16
N PHE A 31 -11.33 -9.07 1.42
CA PHE A 31 -10.59 -9.95 2.32
C PHE A 31 -11.52 -11.06 2.83
N GLY A 32 -11.49 -12.23 2.17
CA GLY A 32 -12.37 -13.36 2.49
C GLY A 32 -11.64 -14.70 2.46
N VAL A 33 -12.36 -15.80 2.21
CA VAL A 33 -11.85 -17.19 2.31
C VAL A 33 -10.56 -17.44 1.51
N ARG A 34 -10.36 -16.72 0.39
CA ARG A 34 -9.20 -16.85 -0.50
C ARG A 34 -8.01 -15.95 -0.12
N CYS A 35 -8.18 -14.98 0.76
CA CYS A 35 -7.14 -14.03 1.16
C CYS A 35 -7.04 -13.97 2.70
N LYS A 36 -5.96 -14.51 3.25
CA LYS A 36 -5.74 -14.53 4.71
C LYS A 36 -5.47 -13.11 5.20
N PHE A 37 -6.52 -12.43 5.63
CA PHE A 37 -6.41 -11.12 6.25
C PHE A 37 -6.23 -11.24 7.76
N THR A 38 -5.06 -10.79 8.23
CA THR A 38 -4.81 -10.56 9.64
C THR A 38 -4.63 -9.05 9.81
N PRO A 39 -5.57 -8.33 10.44
CA PRO A 39 -5.43 -6.89 10.60
C PRO A 39 -4.12 -6.56 11.34
N PRO A 40 -3.34 -5.56 10.87
CA PRO A 40 -2.12 -5.17 11.57
C PRO A 40 -2.44 -4.70 12.99
N THR A 41 -1.57 -5.04 13.95
CA THR A 41 -1.70 -4.55 15.33
C THR A 41 -1.60 -3.02 15.38
N THR A 42 -2.10 -2.40 16.45
CA THR A 42 -2.04 -0.94 16.63
C THR A 42 -0.61 -0.39 16.48
N GLN A 43 0.39 -1.08 17.03
CA GLN A 43 1.80 -0.70 16.90
C GLN A 43 2.30 -0.78 15.45
N LYS A 44 1.93 -1.84 14.71
CA LYS A 44 2.26 -1.97 13.29
C LYS A 44 1.59 -0.86 12.48
N MET A 45 0.33 -0.55 12.77
CA MET A 45 -0.42 0.49 12.07
C MET A 45 0.19 1.89 12.28
N GLU A 46 0.63 2.22 13.50
CA GLU A 46 1.32 3.49 13.75
C GLU A 46 2.67 3.55 13.03
N THR A 47 3.42 2.45 12.99
CA THR A 47 4.66 2.36 12.22
C THR A 47 4.42 2.53 10.72
N ILE A 48 3.38 1.89 10.18
CA ILE A 48 2.96 2.04 8.78
C ILE A 48 2.64 3.51 8.47
N LYS A 49 1.88 4.17 9.34
CA LYS A 49 1.56 5.60 9.20
C LYS A 49 2.81 6.49 9.17
N ILE A 50 3.78 6.21 10.05
CA ILE A 50 5.07 6.92 10.06
C ILE A 50 5.82 6.68 8.75
N CYS A 51 5.86 5.44 8.24
CA CYS A 51 6.54 5.11 6.99
C CYS A 51 5.89 5.82 5.78
N LEU A 52 4.56 5.85 5.70
CA LEU A 52 3.86 6.59 4.64
C LEU A 52 4.13 8.09 4.71
N ARG A 53 4.17 8.69 5.90
CA ARG A 53 4.59 10.09 6.06
C ARG A 53 6.03 10.31 5.59
N LYS A 54 6.97 9.44 5.96
CA LYS A 54 8.36 9.51 5.50
C LYS A 54 8.45 9.39 3.99
N MET A 55 7.69 8.49 3.38
CA MET A 55 7.58 8.37 1.93
C MET A 55 7.18 9.70 1.28
N GLN A 56 6.23 10.43 1.84
CA GLN A 56 5.82 11.75 1.31
C GLN A 56 6.88 12.84 1.48
N HIS A 57 7.66 12.81 2.57
CA HIS A 57 8.59 13.91 2.91
C HIS A 57 10.03 13.71 2.40
N HIS A 58 10.44 12.50 2.05
CA HIS A 58 11.79 12.27 1.53
C HIS A 58 11.96 12.84 0.12
N TYR A 59 13.12 13.45 -0.20
CA TYR A 59 13.42 13.87 -1.58
C TYR A 59 14.00 12.73 -2.44
N SER A 60 14.61 11.72 -1.83
CA SER A 60 15.19 10.59 -2.58
C SER A 60 14.09 9.60 -3.00
N PRO A 61 13.91 9.31 -4.31
CA PRO A 61 12.90 8.36 -4.78
C PRO A 61 13.18 6.94 -4.28
N LEU A 62 14.46 6.58 -4.08
CA LEU A 62 14.84 5.30 -3.46
C LEU A 62 14.38 5.23 -2.01
N LYS A 63 14.55 6.29 -1.22
CA LYS A 63 14.04 6.32 0.16
C LYS A 63 12.52 6.29 0.22
N LYS A 64 11.82 6.89 -0.75
CA LYS A 64 10.36 6.74 -0.85
C LYS A 64 9.97 5.28 -1.10
N LEU A 65 10.63 4.62 -2.05
CA LEU A 65 10.40 3.22 -2.37
C LEU A 65 10.70 2.31 -1.17
N GLU A 66 11.80 2.50 -0.46
CA GLU A 66 12.12 1.75 0.76
C GLU A 66 11.01 1.85 1.82
N ASN A 67 10.44 3.05 2.02
CA ASN A 67 9.33 3.24 2.94
C ASN A 67 8.05 2.52 2.46
N LEU A 68 7.76 2.52 1.15
CA LEU A 68 6.65 1.76 0.57
C LEU A 68 6.81 0.25 0.79
N LEU A 69 8.00 -0.29 0.52
CA LEU A 69 8.31 -1.70 0.75
C LEU A 69 8.14 -2.08 2.23
N ARG A 70 8.59 -1.21 3.14
CA ARG A 70 8.42 -1.41 4.58
C ARG A 70 6.94 -1.44 4.99
N VAL A 71 6.09 -0.59 4.40
CA VAL A 71 4.64 -0.61 4.63
C VAL A 71 4.04 -1.96 4.23
N ILE A 72 4.38 -2.45 3.04
CA ILE A 72 3.90 -3.73 2.52
C ILE A 72 4.36 -4.89 3.41
N PHE A 73 5.63 -4.89 3.82
CA PHE A 73 6.18 -5.90 4.71
C PHE A 73 5.51 -5.89 6.09
N LEU A 74 5.26 -4.72 6.68
CA LEU A 74 4.59 -4.62 7.98
C LEU A 74 3.13 -5.10 7.95
N ALA A 75 2.47 -4.94 6.81
CA ALA A 75 1.08 -5.33 6.64
C ALA A 75 0.91 -6.83 6.33
N ILE A 76 1.74 -7.38 5.44
CA ILE A 76 1.55 -8.71 4.84
C ILE A 76 2.67 -9.69 5.23
N GLY A 77 3.84 -9.18 5.60
CA GLY A 77 5.00 -9.99 5.96
C GLY A 77 4.70 -10.89 7.16
N LYS A 78 4.88 -12.20 6.97
CA LYS A 78 4.93 -13.15 8.07
C LYS A 78 6.17 -12.85 8.90
N GLN A 79 5.99 -12.25 10.09
CA GLN A 79 7.07 -12.20 11.06
C GLN A 79 7.38 -13.63 11.50
N GLN A 80 8.60 -14.09 11.20
CA GLN A 80 9.25 -15.02 12.11
C GLN A 80 9.68 -14.17 13.31
N ASN A 81 9.25 -14.54 14.52
CA ASN A 81 9.45 -13.81 15.77
C ASN A 81 10.77 -13.04 15.82
N CYS A 82 10.68 -11.72 16.01
CA CYS A 82 11.72 -11.01 16.72
C CYS A 82 11.09 -10.42 17.97
N ASP A 83 11.10 -11.23 19.03
CA ASP A 83 10.96 -10.78 20.41
C ASP A 83 12.12 -9.84 20.71
N ASN A 84 11.86 -8.53 20.74
CA ASN A 84 12.60 -7.54 21.54
C ASN A 84 11.86 -6.19 21.46
N PRO A 85 11.08 -5.82 22.49
CA PRO A 85 10.31 -4.56 22.52
C PRO A 85 11.15 -3.29 22.71
N ASN A 86 12.46 -3.41 22.95
CA ASN A 86 13.32 -2.31 23.44
C ASN A 86 14.49 -1.95 22.51
N GLY A 87 14.43 -2.28 21.21
CA GLY A 87 15.48 -1.89 20.26
C GLY A 87 15.33 -0.43 19.83
N ASP A 88 16.33 0.40 20.13
CA ASP A 88 16.39 1.83 19.81
C ASP A 88 16.05 2.11 18.34
N ILE A 89 14.93 2.81 18.14
CA ILE A 89 14.28 3.09 16.84
C ILE A 89 15.15 3.93 15.90
N GLU A 90 16.25 4.51 16.40
CA GLU A 90 17.17 5.35 15.63
C GLU A 90 18.26 4.57 14.87
N ASN A 91 18.50 3.29 15.20
CA ASN A 91 19.42 2.40 14.48
C ASN A 91 18.70 1.25 13.78
N TYR A 92 17.48 1.50 13.29
CA TYR A 92 16.85 0.59 12.33
C TYR A 92 17.55 0.73 10.98
N ASP A 93 18.54 -0.13 10.73
CA ASP A 93 19.24 -0.20 9.45
C ASP A 93 18.31 -0.82 8.38
N PRO A 94 17.80 -0.02 7.41
CA PRO A 94 16.91 -0.52 6.36
C PRO A 94 17.63 -1.47 5.39
N VAL A 95 18.96 -1.48 5.40
CA VAL A 95 19.80 -2.21 4.42
C VAL A 95 19.83 -3.72 4.70
N ASN A 96 19.46 -4.16 5.92
CA ASN A 96 19.37 -5.58 6.28
C ASN A 96 17.94 -6.14 6.23
N ILE A 97 17.02 -5.46 5.54
CA ILE A 97 15.90 -6.18 4.92
C ILE A 97 16.52 -6.90 3.74
N GLU A 98 17.01 -8.12 3.99
CA GLU A 98 17.20 -9.07 2.91
C GLU A 98 15.86 -9.13 2.15
N SER A 99 15.82 -8.56 0.94
CA SER A 99 14.73 -8.74 -0.04
C SER A 99 14.35 -10.22 -0.20
N SER A 100 15.23 -11.13 0.22
CA SER A 100 15.07 -12.57 0.41
C SER A 100 13.94 -13.02 1.35
N LYS A 101 13.38 -12.15 2.22
CA LYS A 101 12.36 -12.56 3.22
C LYS A 101 10.91 -12.40 2.75
N ILE A 102 10.64 -11.67 1.66
CA ILE A 102 9.35 -11.76 0.95
C ILE A 102 9.49 -12.88 -0.07
N LYS A 103 9.54 -14.13 0.41
CA LYS A 103 9.79 -15.30 -0.44
C LYS A 103 8.67 -15.54 -1.47
N THR A 104 7.53 -14.88 -1.33
CA THR A 104 6.41 -14.88 -2.28
C THR A 104 5.60 -13.61 -2.07
N LEU A 105 5.56 -12.74 -3.08
CA LEU A 105 4.65 -11.59 -3.09
C LEU A 105 3.21 -12.09 -3.23
N PRO A 106 2.23 -11.45 -2.55
CA PRO A 106 0.83 -11.74 -2.82
C PRO A 106 0.49 -11.42 -4.28
N PRO A 107 -0.56 -12.02 -4.86
CA PRO A 107 -1.10 -11.59 -6.14
C PRO A 107 -1.42 -10.09 -6.18
N ALA A 108 -1.36 -9.47 -7.38
CA ALA A 108 -1.52 -8.02 -7.54
C ALA A 108 -2.85 -7.50 -7.00
N ASP A 109 -3.92 -8.24 -7.21
CA ASP A 109 -5.27 -7.95 -6.72
C ASP A 109 -5.38 -8.01 -5.19
N GLU A 110 -4.65 -8.91 -4.53
CA GLU A 110 -4.53 -8.95 -3.07
C GLU A 110 -3.72 -7.75 -2.57
N LEU A 111 -2.58 -7.43 -3.20
CA LEU A 111 -1.78 -6.28 -2.81
C LEU A 111 -2.53 -4.96 -2.98
N VAL A 112 -3.31 -4.81 -4.05
CA VAL A 112 -4.19 -3.65 -4.26
C VAL A 112 -5.19 -3.50 -3.12
N ARG A 113 -5.85 -4.58 -2.70
CA ARG A 113 -6.77 -4.56 -1.56
C ARG A 113 -6.07 -4.12 -0.27
N TRP A 114 -4.86 -4.63 -0.01
CA TRP A 114 -4.03 -4.21 1.12
C TRP A 114 -3.70 -2.72 1.07
N LEU A 115 -3.25 -2.21 -0.08
CA LEU A 115 -2.91 -0.80 -0.23
C LEU A 115 -4.14 0.10 -0.06
N VAL A 116 -5.30 -0.26 -0.62
CA VAL A 116 -6.56 0.48 -0.41
C VAL A 116 -6.91 0.55 1.08
N TYR A 117 -6.83 -0.58 1.78
CA TYR A 117 -7.07 -0.64 3.23
C TYR A 117 -6.11 0.26 4.02
N LEU A 118 -4.80 0.17 3.75
CA LEU A 118 -3.78 0.91 4.49
C LEU A 118 -3.86 2.41 4.23
N LEU A 119 -4.06 2.83 2.98
CA LEU A 119 -4.20 4.25 2.62
C LEU A 119 -5.41 4.88 3.32
N ALA A 120 -6.54 4.17 3.36
CA ALA A 120 -7.75 4.62 4.06
C ALA A 120 -7.54 4.76 5.57
N ARG A 121 -6.90 3.78 6.21
CA ARG A 121 -6.67 3.80 7.66
C ARG A 121 -5.64 4.84 8.10
N THR A 122 -4.69 5.16 7.24
CA THR A 122 -3.64 6.16 7.51
C THR A 122 -3.99 7.57 7.06
N SER A 123 -5.08 7.74 6.30
CA SER A 123 -5.48 9.02 5.69
C SER A 123 -4.36 9.64 4.86
N THR A 124 -3.60 8.81 4.15
CA THR A 124 -2.45 9.27 3.37
C THR A 124 -2.92 9.86 2.04
N VAL A 125 -3.21 11.17 2.06
CA VAL A 125 -3.60 11.95 0.89
C VAL A 125 -2.35 12.40 0.13
N GLY A 126 -2.31 12.25 -1.19
CA GLY A 126 -1.17 12.66 -2.02
C GLY A 126 -0.22 11.55 -2.46
N CYS A 127 -0.49 10.28 -2.12
CA CYS A 127 0.31 9.14 -2.59
C CYS A 127 0.46 9.06 -4.12
N GLU A 128 -0.48 9.63 -4.88
CA GLU A 128 -0.38 9.68 -6.34
C GLU A 128 0.83 10.48 -6.83
N VAL A 129 1.04 11.66 -6.29
CA VAL A 129 2.18 12.50 -6.66
C VAL A 129 3.48 11.78 -6.31
N GLU A 130 3.51 11.12 -5.15
CA GLU A 130 4.68 10.34 -4.72
C GLU A 130 4.94 9.10 -5.59
N ALA A 131 3.87 8.43 -6.04
CA ALA A 131 3.98 7.27 -6.93
C ALA A 131 4.58 7.68 -8.28
N TRP A 132 4.07 8.76 -8.88
CA TRP A 132 4.65 9.34 -10.10
C TRP A 132 6.08 9.82 -9.89
N TYR A 133 6.36 10.47 -8.75
CA TYR A 133 7.70 10.92 -8.41
C TYR A 133 8.70 9.76 -8.38
N MET A 134 8.33 8.63 -7.75
CA MET A 134 9.16 7.42 -7.75
C MET A 134 9.29 6.85 -9.16
N TRP A 135 8.19 6.73 -9.91
CA TRP A 135 8.20 6.15 -11.24
C TRP A 135 9.13 6.89 -12.21
N GLU A 136 9.13 8.22 -12.17
CA GLU A 136 9.91 9.05 -13.10
C GLU A 136 11.39 9.20 -12.70
N LEU A 137 11.71 9.14 -11.40
CA LEU A 137 13.06 9.44 -10.90
C LEU A 137 13.86 8.21 -10.45
N LEU A 138 13.23 7.03 -10.35
CA LEU A 138 13.97 5.80 -10.08
C LEU A 138 14.82 5.37 -11.29
N PRO A 139 15.98 4.74 -11.06
CA PRO A 139 16.78 4.18 -12.15
C PRO A 139 15.98 3.16 -12.96
N LYS A 140 15.98 3.29 -14.30
CA LYS A 140 15.22 2.41 -15.21
C LYS A 140 15.48 0.93 -14.98
N GLN A 141 16.73 0.56 -14.70
CA GLN A 141 17.10 -0.83 -14.39
C GLN A 141 16.26 -1.39 -13.24
N LEU A 142 16.05 -0.61 -12.18
CA LEU A 142 15.28 -1.05 -11.02
C LEU A 142 13.80 -1.30 -11.36
N LEU A 143 13.25 -0.53 -12.32
CA LEU A 143 11.88 -0.70 -12.81
C LEU A 143 11.76 -1.89 -13.78
N THR A 144 12.79 -2.15 -14.59
CA THR A 144 12.74 -3.21 -15.63
C THR A 144 13.14 -4.59 -15.14
N THR A 145 14.03 -4.68 -14.15
CA THR A 145 14.58 -5.98 -13.70
C THR A 145 14.26 -6.31 -12.24
N GLY A 146 13.67 -5.38 -11.49
CA GLY A 146 13.28 -5.62 -10.10
C GLY A 146 11.76 -5.56 -9.89
N ASP A 147 11.33 -6.01 -8.71
CA ASP A 147 9.92 -5.97 -8.30
C ASP A 147 9.40 -4.53 -8.05
N SER A 148 10.26 -3.52 -8.19
CA SER A 148 9.93 -2.11 -7.91
C SER A 148 8.78 -1.61 -8.77
N SER A 149 8.76 -1.97 -10.05
CA SER A 149 7.65 -1.63 -10.95
C SER A 149 6.35 -2.28 -10.52
N TYR A 150 6.39 -3.52 -10.04
CA TYR A 150 5.22 -4.22 -9.52
C TYR A 150 4.59 -3.49 -8.32
N TYR A 151 5.40 -3.04 -7.34
CA TYR A 151 4.88 -2.27 -6.20
C TYR A 151 4.29 -0.92 -6.61
N LEU A 152 4.88 -0.25 -7.60
CA LEU A 152 4.37 1.03 -8.09
C LEU A 152 3.09 0.85 -8.92
N ILE A 153 3.02 -0.17 -9.78
CA ILE A 153 1.81 -0.50 -10.56
C ILE A 153 0.63 -0.85 -9.62
N THR A 154 0.89 -1.63 -8.56
CA THR A 154 -0.14 -1.95 -7.57
C THR A 154 -0.56 -0.73 -6.74
N LEU A 155 0.37 0.18 -6.43
CA LEU A 155 0.06 1.46 -5.80
C LEU A 155 -0.80 2.36 -6.71
N PHE A 156 -0.46 2.49 -7.99
CA PHE A 156 -1.29 3.22 -8.96
C PHE A 156 -2.69 2.64 -9.05
N SER A 157 -2.79 1.31 -9.14
CA SER A 157 -4.07 0.61 -9.20
C SER A 157 -4.92 0.84 -7.94
N ALA A 158 -4.31 0.83 -6.74
CA ALA A 158 -5.00 1.14 -5.49
C ALA A 158 -5.51 2.58 -5.44
N ILE A 159 -4.72 3.54 -5.95
CA ILE A 159 -5.11 4.94 -6.06
C ILE A 159 -6.29 5.11 -7.03
N ASP A 160 -6.26 4.45 -8.18
CA ASP A 160 -7.33 4.54 -9.17
C ASP A 160 -8.64 3.92 -8.65
N VAL A 161 -8.55 2.84 -7.87
CA VAL A 161 -9.71 2.31 -7.13
C VAL A 161 -10.25 3.35 -6.14
N LEU A 162 -9.38 3.98 -5.35
CA LEU A 162 -9.78 4.99 -4.37
C LEU A 162 -10.38 6.26 -5.00
N LYS A 163 -10.10 6.55 -6.27
CA LYS A 163 -10.72 7.66 -7.01
C LYS A 163 -12.16 7.36 -7.44
N ASN A 164 -12.56 6.09 -7.52
CA ASN A 164 -13.87 5.68 -8.01
C ASN A 164 -14.63 4.80 -6.99
N THR A 165 -15.69 5.35 -6.42
CA THR A 165 -16.52 4.66 -5.42
C THR A 165 -17.10 3.34 -5.94
N GLU A 166 -17.39 3.22 -7.23
CA GLU A 166 -17.87 1.96 -7.83
C GLU A 166 -16.78 0.89 -7.85
N SER A 167 -15.54 1.28 -8.17
CA SER A 167 -14.39 0.38 -8.09
C SER A 167 -14.16 -0.12 -6.66
N ILE A 168 -14.37 0.73 -5.65
CA ILE A 168 -14.29 0.35 -4.24
C ILE A 168 -15.32 -0.75 -3.91
N ARG A 169 -16.56 -0.62 -4.40
CA ARG A 169 -17.61 -1.64 -4.19
C ARG A 169 -17.27 -2.95 -4.89
N LYS A 170 -16.66 -2.88 -6.07
CA LYS A 170 -16.23 -4.06 -6.85
C LYS A 170 -15.06 -4.82 -6.22
N LEU A 171 -14.25 -4.21 -5.35
CA LEU A 171 -13.17 -4.91 -4.63
C LEU A 171 -13.69 -6.12 -3.83
N GLY A 172 -14.89 -6.01 -3.25
CA GLY A 172 -15.52 -7.09 -2.49
C GLY A 172 -16.28 -8.11 -3.34
N GLN A 173 -16.59 -7.77 -4.60
CA GLN A 173 -17.34 -8.61 -5.54
C GLN A 173 -16.39 -9.54 -6.32
N VAL A 174 -15.47 -10.23 -5.63
CA VAL A 174 -14.60 -11.21 -6.28
C VAL A 174 -15.48 -12.33 -6.81
N ASP A 175 -15.77 -12.26 -8.10
CA ASP A 175 -16.60 -13.18 -8.88
C ASP A 175 -16.59 -14.63 -8.34
N ASP A 176 -17.79 -15.10 -7.98
CA ASP A 176 -18.15 -16.52 -7.86
C ASP A 176 -18.22 -17.21 -9.25
N SER A 177 -17.79 -16.53 -10.31
CA SER A 177 -17.87 -16.97 -11.71
C SER A 177 -16.95 -18.15 -12.07
N SER A 178 -16.25 -18.75 -11.10
CA SER A 178 -15.44 -19.97 -11.30
C SER A 178 -16.07 -21.25 -10.73
N VAL A 179 -17.31 -21.23 -10.23
CA VAL A 179 -18.01 -22.44 -9.74
C VAL A 179 -19.21 -22.80 -10.62
N THR A 180 -19.02 -22.87 -11.93
CA THR A 180 -19.91 -23.64 -12.83
C THR A 180 -19.13 -24.14 -14.05
N VAL A 181 -18.21 -25.11 -13.87
CA VAL A 181 -17.86 -26.02 -14.96
C VAL A 181 -17.62 -27.41 -14.40
N SER A 182 -18.52 -28.31 -14.81
CA SER A 182 -18.54 -29.79 -14.68
C SER A 182 -19.12 -30.38 -13.39
#